data_AF-A0A963FM04-F1
#
_entry.id   AF-A0A963FM04-F1
#
_cell.length_a   1.000
_cell.length_b   1.000
_cell.length_c   1.000
_cell.angle_alpha   90.00
_cell.angle_beta   90.00
_cell.angle_gamma   90.00
#
_symmetry.space_group_name_H-M   'P 1'
#
loop_
_entity.id
_entity.type
_entity.pdbx_description
1 polymer ?
#
loop_
_entity_poly.entity_id
_entity_poly.type
_entity_poly.pdbx_seq_one_letter_code
_entity_poly.pdbx_strand_id
1 'polypeptide(L)'
;MSYLDPNEFVTKMVDQGESKVYMSTKDTLIRAFMAGAILALAAAFAITVATKTGSPLVGAILFPVGFIMLYLMKFDLLTGVFTLVPLALIDKRPGVTFGQVMRNWGLVFIGNFAGAITVAFMMSFILTYGYNTDGGAIAAKVSSIGESRTLGYAAHGTDGWFTIFIRGMLCNWMVSMGVVGAMISTSATGKMAAMWMPIML
;
A
#
# COMPACT_ATOMS: atom_id res chain seq x y z
N MET A 1 -7.19 -28.84 0.30
CA MET A 1 -6.84 -28.22 -1.00
C MET A 1 -6.30 -26.83 -0.74
N SER A 2 -5.29 -26.39 -1.50
CA SER A 2 -4.66 -25.08 -1.29
C SER A 2 -5.41 -23.94 -1.97
N TYR A 3 -6.03 -24.19 -3.13
CA TYR A 3 -6.86 -23.24 -3.86
C TYR A 3 -8.29 -23.19 -3.28
N LEU A 4 -8.87 -21.99 -3.24
CA LEU A 4 -10.22 -21.68 -2.79
C LEU A 4 -10.98 -21.01 -3.94
N ASP A 5 -12.17 -21.51 -4.24
CA ASP A 5 -13.02 -20.91 -5.27
C ASP A 5 -13.57 -19.55 -4.82
N PRO A 6 -13.89 -18.63 -5.75
CA PRO A 6 -14.45 -17.31 -5.44
C PRO A 6 -15.59 -17.34 -4.41
N ASN A 7 -16.55 -18.24 -4.58
CA ASN A 7 -17.68 -18.38 -3.67
C ASN A 7 -17.27 -18.77 -2.24
N GLU A 8 -16.11 -19.37 -2.05
CA GLU A 8 -15.61 -19.82 -0.74
C GLU A 8 -14.85 -18.73 0.04
N PHE A 9 -14.34 -17.71 -0.64
CA PHE A 9 -13.59 -16.62 0.02
C PHE A 9 -14.30 -15.28 0.03
N VAL A 10 -15.37 -15.07 -0.75
CA VAL A 10 -16.17 -13.83 -0.73
C VAL A 10 -16.65 -13.51 0.69
N THR A 11 -17.19 -14.49 1.42
CA THR A 11 -17.61 -14.28 2.82
C THR A 11 -16.44 -13.84 3.70
N LYS A 12 -15.26 -14.44 3.52
CA LYS A 12 -14.04 -14.07 4.26
C LYS A 12 -13.61 -12.64 3.97
N MET A 13 -13.83 -12.12 2.77
CA MET A 13 -13.55 -10.72 2.44
C MET A 13 -14.44 -9.78 3.23
N VAL A 14 -15.74 -10.09 3.30
CA VAL A 14 -16.71 -9.32 4.08
C VAL A 14 -16.38 -9.37 5.57
N ASP A 15 -16.09 -10.55 6.12
CA ASP A 15 -15.72 -10.74 7.53
C ASP A 15 -14.46 -9.97 7.90
N GLN A 16 -13.47 -9.96 7.00
CA GLN A 16 -12.27 -9.14 7.19
C GLN A 16 -12.64 -7.66 7.22
N GLY A 17 -13.47 -7.18 6.30
CA GLY A 17 -13.98 -5.81 6.31
C GLY A 17 -14.64 -5.42 7.64
N GLU A 18 -15.53 -6.28 8.14
CA GLU A 18 -16.23 -6.09 9.42
C GLU A 18 -15.25 -6.01 10.59
N SER A 19 -14.25 -6.91 10.64
CA SER A 19 -13.24 -6.90 11.69
C SER A 19 -12.43 -5.60 11.74
N LYS A 20 -12.23 -4.93 10.60
CA LYS A 20 -11.53 -3.64 10.52
C LYS A 20 -12.40 -2.49 11.00
N VAL A 21 -13.71 -2.55 10.74
CA VAL A 21 -14.68 -1.54 11.21
C VAL A 21 -14.69 -1.46 12.73
N TYR A 22 -14.71 -2.62 13.40
CA TYR A 22 -14.77 -2.71 14.86
C TYR A 22 -13.43 -2.61 15.58
N MET A 23 -12.34 -2.41 14.84
CA MET A 23 -11.01 -2.31 15.42
C MET A 23 -10.86 -1.07 16.30
N SER A 24 -10.16 -1.25 17.42
CA SER A 24 -9.83 -0.14 18.31
C SER A 24 -8.98 0.90 17.59
N THR A 25 -9.11 2.17 17.98
CA THR A 25 -8.31 3.25 17.39
C THR A 25 -6.81 2.99 17.54
N LYS A 26 -6.38 2.48 18.71
CA LYS A 26 -4.99 2.17 19.00
C LYS A 26 -4.43 1.10 18.06
N ASP A 27 -5.14 -0.02 17.92
CA ASP A 27 -4.67 -1.12 17.08
C ASP A 27 -4.67 -0.73 15.59
N THR A 28 -5.69 0.02 15.16
CA THR A 28 -5.76 0.57 13.80
C THR A 28 -4.54 1.43 13.50
N LEU A 29 -4.21 2.37 14.38
CA LEU A 29 -3.07 3.29 14.18
C LEU A 29 -1.73 2.56 14.19
N ILE A 30 -1.51 1.60 15.10
CA ILE A 30 -0.26 0.84 15.16
C ILE A 30 -0.09 0.01 13.88
N ARG A 31 -1.13 -0.71 13.46
CA ARG A 31 -1.08 -1.54 12.24
C ARG A 31 -0.91 -0.68 11.00
N ALA A 32 -1.58 0.47 10.93
CA ALA A 32 -1.46 1.39 9.83
C ALA A 32 -0.07 2.05 9.77
N PHE A 33 0.50 2.43 10.91
CA PHE A 33 1.86 2.95 10.98
C PHE A 33 2.86 1.96 10.41
N MET A 34 2.79 0.69 10.84
CA MET A 34 3.68 -0.36 10.36
C MET A 34 3.52 -0.63 8.86
N ALA A 35 2.29 -0.65 8.34
CA ALA A 35 2.05 -0.78 6.90
C ALA A 35 2.69 0.36 6.10
N GLY A 36 2.51 1.61 6.54
CA GLY A 36 3.10 2.78 5.87
C GLY A 36 4.63 2.75 5.89
N ALA A 37 5.22 2.41 7.03
CA ALA A 37 6.68 2.30 7.17
C ALA A 37 7.27 1.20 6.27
N ILE A 38 6.70 0.00 6.28
CA ILE A 38 7.19 -1.12 5.45
C ILE A 38 7.06 -0.81 3.96
N LEU A 39 5.95 -0.20 3.54
CA LEU A 39 5.75 0.15 2.14
C LEU A 39 6.71 1.27 1.68
N ALA A 40 7.01 2.24 2.55
CA ALA A 40 8.01 3.27 2.27
C ALA A 40 9.43 2.68 2.14
N LEU A 41 9.80 1.72 3.01
CA LEU A 41 11.07 0.98 2.89
C LEU A 41 11.14 0.19 1.58
N ALA A 42 10.05 -0.47 1.20
CA ALA A 42 9.96 -1.20 -0.07
C ALA A 42 10.08 -0.28 -1.29
N ALA A 43 9.49 0.93 -1.24
CA ALA A 43 9.67 1.93 -2.28
C ALA A 43 11.13 2.39 -2.38
N ALA A 44 11.78 2.69 -1.26
CA ALA A 44 13.20 3.06 -1.23
C ALA A 44 14.11 1.93 -1.76
N PHE A 45 13.79 0.69 -1.41
CA PHE A 45 14.48 -0.50 -1.94
C PHE A 45 14.31 -0.63 -3.45
N ALA A 46 13.08 -0.55 -3.97
CA ALA A 46 12.81 -0.65 -5.40
C ALA A 46 13.50 0.47 -6.20
N ILE A 47 13.51 1.70 -5.69
CA ILE A 47 14.23 2.83 -6.30
C ILE A 47 15.74 2.58 -6.30
N THR A 48 16.28 2.07 -5.19
CA THR A 48 17.71 1.74 -5.07
C THR A 48 18.11 0.67 -6.09
N VAL A 49 17.33 -0.41 -6.20
CA VAL A 49 17.55 -1.48 -7.19
C VAL A 49 17.49 -0.93 -8.60
N ALA A 50 16.44 -0.17 -8.94
CA ALA A 50 16.30 0.40 -10.28
C ALA A 50 17.47 1.34 -10.63
N THR A 51 17.94 2.11 -9.66
CA THR A 51 19.08 3.04 -9.85
C THR A 51 20.40 2.30 -10.01
N LYS A 52 20.64 1.24 -9.21
CA LYS A 52 21.90 0.48 -9.24
C LYS A 52 21.99 -0.46 -10.45
N THR A 53 20.87 -1.02 -10.89
CA THR A 53 20.82 -1.91 -12.05
C THR A 53 20.61 -1.18 -13.37
N GLY A 54 20.14 0.06 -13.33
CA GLY A 54 19.72 0.82 -14.51
C GLY A 54 18.39 0.34 -15.11
N SER A 55 17.69 -0.61 -14.46
CA SER A 55 16.45 -1.21 -14.98
C SER A 55 15.26 -0.98 -14.03
N PRO A 56 14.28 -0.15 -14.42
CA PRO A 56 13.04 0.03 -13.67
C PRO A 56 12.25 -1.27 -13.48
N LEU A 57 12.38 -2.21 -14.42
CA LEU A 57 11.70 -3.51 -14.37
C LEU A 57 12.18 -4.35 -13.19
N VAL A 58 13.47 -4.33 -12.87
CA VAL A 58 14.00 -5.09 -11.73
C VAL A 58 13.46 -4.50 -10.42
N GLY A 59 13.35 -3.18 -10.33
CA GLY A 59 12.70 -2.51 -9.20
C GLY A 59 11.22 -2.90 -9.08
N ALA A 60 10.48 -2.92 -10.19
CA ALA A 60 9.07 -3.31 -10.21
C ALA A 60 8.84 -4.77 -9.80
N ILE A 61 9.70 -5.69 -10.26
CA ILE A 61 9.64 -7.10 -9.86
C ILE A 61 9.87 -7.26 -8.37
N LEU A 62 10.74 -6.47 -7.74
CA LEU A 62 11.10 -6.62 -6.32
C LEU A 62 10.25 -5.78 -5.35
N PHE A 63 9.53 -4.77 -5.84
CA PHE A 63 8.62 -3.95 -5.04
C PHE A 63 7.54 -4.74 -4.26
N PRO A 64 6.90 -5.79 -4.81
CA PRO A 64 5.88 -6.59 -4.12
C PRO A 64 6.29 -7.16 -2.77
N VAL A 65 7.59 -7.34 -2.52
CA VAL A 65 8.11 -7.86 -1.24
C VAL A 65 7.57 -7.04 -0.06
N GLY A 66 7.50 -5.71 -0.18
CA GLY A 66 6.95 -4.83 0.85
C GLY A 66 5.48 -5.10 1.15
N PHE A 67 4.67 -5.17 0.08
CA PHE A 67 3.24 -5.43 0.18
C PHE A 67 2.93 -6.81 0.75
N ILE A 68 3.71 -7.81 0.35
CA ILE A 68 3.57 -9.18 0.86
C ILE A 68 3.87 -9.23 2.36
N MET A 69 4.96 -8.59 2.81
CA MET A 69 5.32 -8.56 4.22
C MET A 69 4.22 -7.92 5.07
N LEU A 70 3.75 -6.73 4.67
CA LEU A 70 2.70 -6.04 5.45
C LEU A 70 1.39 -6.83 5.47
N TYR A 71 1.03 -7.51 4.37
CA TYR A 71 -0.19 -8.30 4.29
C TYR A 71 -0.12 -9.55 5.18
N LEU A 72 1.00 -10.30 5.10
CA LEU A 72 1.20 -11.50 5.91
C LEU A 72 1.30 -11.19 7.41
N MET A 73 1.89 -10.05 7.77
CA MET A 73 1.92 -9.54 9.15
C MET A 73 0.60 -8.89 9.58
N LYS A 74 -0.41 -8.88 8.71
CA LYS A 74 -1.74 -8.34 8.97
C LYS A 74 -1.72 -6.84 9.30
N PHE A 75 -0.79 -6.06 8.75
CA PHE A 75 -0.84 -4.61 8.86
C PHE A 75 -1.89 -4.02 7.91
N ASP A 76 -2.40 -2.84 8.28
CA ASP A 76 -3.53 -2.21 7.59
C ASP A 76 -3.03 -1.14 6.62
N LEU A 77 -3.08 -1.47 5.34
CA LEU A 77 -2.80 -0.54 4.27
C LEU A 77 -4.11 0.07 3.77
N LEU A 78 -4.14 1.39 3.63
CA LEU A 78 -5.31 2.16 3.24
C LEU A 78 -5.96 1.63 1.94
N THR A 79 -5.14 1.42 0.93
CA THR A 79 -5.56 0.90 -0.38
C THR A 79 -6.16 -0.50 -0.30
N GLY A 80 -5.73 -1.33 0.65
CA GLY A 80 -6.36 -2.63 0.90
C GLY A 80 -7.71 -2.51 1.60
N VAL A 81 -7.82 -1.64 2.60
CA VAL A 81 -9.08 -1.43 3.33
C VAL A 81 -10.13 -0.65 2.51
N PHE A 82 -9.72 0.07 1.47
CA PHE A 82 -10.64 0.63 0.46
C PHE A 82 -11.50 -0.43 -0.21
N THR A 83 -10.99 -1.67 -0.32
CA THR A 83 -11.77 -2.78 -0.87
C THR A 83 -12.49 -3.56 0.22
N LEU A 84 -11.84 -3.88 1.34
CA LEU A 84 -12.43 -4.76 2.36
C LEU A 84 -13.57 -4.10 3.14
N VAL A 85 -13.37 -2.87 3.61
CA VAL A 85 -14.31 -2.23 4.55
C VAL A 85 -15.66 -1.90 3.90
N PRO A 86 -15.74 -1.37 2.66
CA PRO A 86 -17.02 -1.15 2.00
C PRO A 86 -17.83 -2.43 1.78
N LEU A 87 -17.19 -3.58 1.60
CA LEU A 87 -17.91 -4.85 1.42
C LEU A 87 -18.77 -5.19 2.64
N ALA A 88 -18.28 -4.92 3.86
CA ALA A 88 -19.07 -5.10 5.07
C ALA A 88 -20.30 -4.18 5.13
N LEU A 89 -20.19 -2.96 4.59
CA LEU A 89 -21.31 -2.04 4.49
C LEU A 89 -22.31 -2.47 3.42
N ILE A 90 -21.83 -2.90 2.25
CA ILE A 90 -22.67 -3.37 1.13
C ILE A 90 -23.43 -4.64 1.52
N ASP A 91 -22.77 -5.56 2.23
CA ASP A 91 -23.37 -6.78 2.79
C ASP A 91 -24.36 -6.50 3.95
N LYS A 92 -24.45 -5.24 4.41
CA LYS A 92 -25.30 -4.80 5.53
C LYS A 92 -25.00 -5.56 6.83
N ARG A 93 -23.71 -5.78 7.12
CA ARG A 93 -23.29 -6.39 8.37
C ARG A 93 -23.87 -5.62 9.57
N PRO A 94 -24.40 -6.31 10.60
CA PRO A 94 -25.06 -5.66 11.73
C PRO A 94 -24.15 -4.63 12.38
N GLY A 95 -24.65 -3.39 12.54
CA GLY A 95 -23.93 -2.31 13.20
C GLY A 95 -22.83 -1.62 12.37
N VAL A 96 -22.60 -2.04 11.11
CA VAL A 96 -21.68 -1.36 10.19
C VAL A 96 -22.38 -0.18 9.53
N THR A 97 -21.76 1.00 9.65
CA THR A 97 -22.28 2.27 9.14
C THR A 97 -21.24 2.96 8.26
N PHE A 98 -21.71 3.80 7.34
CA PHE A 98 -20.82 4.62 6.50
C PHE A 98 -19.86 5.48 7.33
N GLY A 99 -20.32 6.01 8.47
CA GLY A 99 -19.47 6.79 9.39
C GLY A 99 -18.30 5.98 9.95
N GLN A 100 -18.49 4.70 10.26
CA GLN A 100 -17.37 3.86 10.71
C GLN A 100 -16.41 3.49 9.56
N VAL A 101 -16.92 3.35 8.33
CA VAL A 101 -16.05 3.18 7.14
C VAL A 101 -15.14 4.39 6.98
N MET A 102 -15.70 5.60 7.02
CA MET A 102 -14.93 6.84 6.95
C MET A 102 -13.93 6.97 8.12
N ARG A 103 -14.34 6.61 9.35
CA ARG A 103 -13.44 6.58 10.52
C ARG A 103 -12.26 5.64 10.28
N ASN A 104 -12.50 4.41 9.83
CA ASN A 104 -11.44 3.45 9.57
C ASN A 104 -10.47 4.00 8.51
N TRP A 105 -10.97 4.48 7.38
CA TRP A 105 -10.15 5.06 6.33
C TRP A 105 -9.31 6.26 6.82
N GLY A 106 -9.91 7.17 7.58
CA GLY A 106 -9.20 8.31 8.15
C GLY A 106 -8.07 7.88 9.09
N LEU A 107 -8.34 6.93 10.00
CA LEU A 107 -7.32 6.42 10.94
C LEU A 107 -6.19 5.69 10.20
N VAL A 108 -6.52 4.84 9.23
CA VAL A 108 -5.52 4.10 8.47
C VAL A 108 -4.68 5.04 7.61
N PHE A 109 -5.29 6.07 7.00
CA PHE A 109 -4.57 7.11 6.27
C PHE A 109 -3.54 7.83 7.16
N ILE A 110 -3.97 8.30 8.34
CA ILE A 110 -3.09 9.01 9.28
C ILE A 110 -1.92 8.10 9.70
N GLY A 111 -2.20 6.84 10.04
CA GLY A 111 -1.17 5.88 10.41
C GLY A 111 -0.19 5.60 9.26
N ASN A 112 -0.69 5.28 8.06
CA ASN A 112 0.15 5.04 6.88
C ASN A 112 1.04 6.25 6.56
N PHE A 113 0.48 7.46 6.60
CA PHE A 113 1.20 8.70 6.37
C PHE A 113 2.30 8.95 7.41
N ALA A 114 1.99 8.78 8.69
CA ALA A 114 2.97 8.92 9.77
C ALA A 114 4.11 7.90 9.66
N GLY A 115 3.81 6.65 9.32
CA GLY A 115 4.81 5.61 9.09
C GLY A 115 5.72 5.93 7.89
N ALA A 116 5.13 6.39 6.78
CA ALA A 116 5.87 6.76 5.58
C ALA A 116 6.79 7.97 5.82
N ILE A 117 6.31 9.02 6.50
CA ILE A 117 7.15 10.18 6.85
C ILE A 117 8.31 9.79 7.76
N THR A 118 8.04 8.93 8.76
CA THR A 118 9.11 8.47 9.68
C THR A 118 10.22 7.77 8.91
N VAL A 119 9.87 6.88 7.99
CA VAL A 119 10.86 6.21 7.14
C VAL A 119 11.54 7.18 6.18
N ALA A 120 10.80 8.11 5.58
CA ALA A 120 11.39 9.13 4.70
C ALA A 120 12.45 9.97 5.43
N PHE A 121 12.17 10.39 6.68
CA PHE A 121 13.13 11.08 7.53
C PHE A 121 14.36 10.21 7.84
N MET A 122 14.16 8.96 8.27
CA MET A 122 15.25 8.04 8.57
C MET A 122 16.14 7.80 7.34
N MET A 123 15.53 7.55 6.18
CA MET A 123 16.25 7.35 4.92
C MET A 123 17.01 8.61 4.49
N SER A 124 16.39 9.78 4.60
CA SER A 124 17.06 11.05 4.31
C SER A 124 18.28 11.26 5.20
N PHE A 125 18.14 11.02 6.51
CA PHE A 125 19.24 11.13 7.46
C PHE A 125 20.37 10.14 7.17
N ILE A 126 20.03 8.88 6.86
CA ILE A 126 21.01 7.83 6.54
C ILE A 126 21.78 8.16 5.26
N LEU A 127 21.08 8.50 4.17
CA LEU A 127 21.71 8.73 2.87
C LEU A 127 22.65 9.93 2.92
N THR A 128 22.30 10.97 3.66
CA THR A 128 23.06 12.22 3.76
C THR A 128 24.10 12.23 4.89
N TYR A 129 24.30 11.10 5.59
CA TYR A 129 25.14 11.02 6.80
C TYR A 129 24.82 12.13 7.82
N GLY A 130 23.53 12.29 8.13
CA GLY A 130 23.05 13.35 9.02
C GLY A 130 23.12 14.74 8.39
N TYR A 131 22.76 14.85 7.12
CA TYR A 131 22.74 16.10 6.34
C TYR A 131 24.13 16.75 6.12
N ASN A 132 25.20 15.97 6.25
CA ASN A 132 26.58 16.42 5.98
C ASN A 132 26.97 16.25 4.50
N THR A 133 26.23 15.44 3.73
CA THR A 133 26.41 15.24 2.29
C THR A 133 25.10 15.40 1.53
N ASP A 134 25.17 15.46 0.20
CA ASP A 134 24.01 15.56 -0.69
C ASP A 134 23.18 14.25 -0.77
N GLY A 135 23.70 13.14 -0.23
CA GLY A 135 23.06 11.82 -0.25
C GLY A 135 23.17 11.05 -1.57
N GLY A 136 23.85 11.62 -2.56
CA GLY A 136 24.16 11.00 -3.84
C GLY A 136 22.95 10.66 -4.71
N ALA A 137 23.18 9.81 -5.71
CA ALA A 137 22.23 9.54 -6.79
C ALA A 137 20.88 8.98 -6.30
N ILE A 138 20.86 8.19 -5.22
CA ILE A 138 19.62 7.62 -4.68
C ILE A 138 18.76 8.72 -4.06
N ALA A 139 19.35 9.60 -3.23
CA ALA A 139 18.62 10.71 -2.62
C ALA A 139 18.05 11.66 -3.69
N ALA A 140 18.87 12.02 -4.69
CA ALA A 140 18.44 12.82 -5.83
C ALA A 140 17.30 12.14 -6.62
N LYS A 141 17.38 10.83 -6.84
CA LYS A 141 16.34 10.09 -7.55
C LYS A 141 15.02 10.05 -6.78
N VAL A 142 15.06 9.80 -5.48
CA VAL A 142 13.86 9.81 -4.62
C VAL A 142 13.21 11.20 -4.63
N SER A 143 14.01 12.26 -4.48
CA SER A 143 13.52 13.66 -4.48
C SER A 143 12.84 14.03 -5.80
N SER A 144 13.50 13.77 -6.93
CA SER A 144 12.95 14.06 -8.27
C SER A 144 11.67 13.28 -8.58
N ILE A 145 11.53 12.04 -8.09
CA ILE A 145 10.27 11.29 -8.18
C ILE A 145 9.18 12.06 -7.42
N GLY A 146 9.42 12.48 -6.17
CA GLY A 146 8.45 13.25 -5.38
C GLY A 146 7.99 14.55 -6.07
N GLU A 147 8.94 15.30 -6.63
CA GLU A 147 8.67 16.53 -7.38
C GLU A 147 7.82 16.26 -8.64
N SER A 148 8.19 15.25 -9.42
CA SER A 148 7.45 14.88 -10.64
C SER A 148 6.00 14.46 -10.35
N ARG A 149 5.75 13.90 -9.16
CA ARG A 149 4.42 13.46 -8.72
C ARG A 149 3.56 14.57 -8.12
N THR A 150 4.11 15.78 -7.99
CA THR A 150 3.41 16.96 -7.48
C THR A 150 3.39 18.04 -8.55
N LEU A 151 4.52 18.71 -8.78
CA LEU A 151 4.66 19.80 -9.74
C LEU A 151 4.53 19.34 -11.19
N GLY A 152 4.99 18.12 -11.49
CA GLY A 152 4.92 17.57 -12.85
C GLY A 152 3.48 17.45 -13.37
N TYR A 153 2.53 17.04 -12.53
CA TYR A 153 1.12 17.00 -12.91
C TYR A 153 0.47 18.39 -12.86
N ALA A 154 0.82 19.22 -11.88
CA ALA A 154 0.28 20.57 -11.75
C ALA A 154 0.54 21.43 -13.01
N ALA A 155 1.67 21.22 -13.69
CA ALA A 155 2.01 21.89 -14.94
C ALA A 155 1.00 21.64 -16.08
N HIS A 156 0.21 20.57 -15.99
CA HIS A 156 -0.83 20.22 -16.97
C HIS A 156 -2.24 20.63 -16.53
N GLY A 157 -2.38 21.45 -15.47
CA GLY A 157 -3.68 21.95 -15.03
C GLY A 157 -4.69 20.83 -14.71
N THR A 158 -5.92 20.97 -15.22
CA THR A 158 -7.02 20.00 -15.02
C THR A 158 -6.69 18.62 -15.56
N ASP A 159 -5.99 18.53 -16.69
CA ASP A 159 -5.66 17.26 -17.33
C ASP A 159 -4.62 16.48 -16.51
N GLY A 160 -3.72 17.20 -15.85
CA GLY A 160 -2.80 16.63 -14.86
C GLY A 160 -3.53 16.01 -13.67
N TRP A 161 -4.57 16.68 -13.16
CA TRP A 161 -5.42 16.16 -12.09
C TRP A 161 -6.19 14.90 -12.52
N PHE A 162 -6.76 14.88 -13.73
CA PHE A 162 -7.38 13.67 -14.27
C PHE A 162 -6.37 12.53 -14.44
N THR A 163 -5.16 12.86 -14.90
CA THR A 163 -4.07 11.88 -15.07
C THR A 163 -3.74 11.18 -13.75
N ILE A 164 -3.56 11.91 -12.65
CA ILE A 164 -3.26 11.29 -11.36
C ILE A 164 -4.43 10.49 -10.80
N PHE A 165 -5.66 10.95 -11.04
CA PHE A 165 -6.86 10.25 -10.60
C PHE A 165 -6.97 8.87 -11.28
N ILE A 166 -6.84 8.82 -12.61
CA ILE A 166 -6.90 7.57 -13.38
C ILE A 166 -5.74 6.65 -12.97
N ARG A 167 -4.52 7.18 -12.80
CA ARG A 167 -3.39 6.38 -12.30
C ARG A 167 -3.64 5.82 -10.90
N GLY A 168 -4.28 6.60 -10.03
CA GLY A 168 -4.71 6.15 -8.70
C GLY A 168 -5.72 5.02 -8.77
N MET A 169 -6.72 5.11 -9.67
CA MET A 169 -7.70 4.04 -9.89
C MET A 169 -7.03 2.74 -10.36
N LEU A 170 -6.14 2.81 -11.36
CA LEU A 170 -5.43 1.63 -11.89
C LEU A 170 -4.53 1.00 -10.82
N CYS A 171 -3.79 1.82 -10.07
CA CYS A 171 -2.96 1.36 -8.96
C CYS A 171 -3.80 0.64 -7.90
N ASN A 172 -4.91 1.26 -7.44
CA ASN A 172 -5.74 0.66 -6.41
C ASN A 172 -6.48 -0.58 -6.89
N TRP A 173 -6.80 -0.68 -8.19
CA TRP A 173 -7.32 -1.91 -8.78
C TRP A 173 -6.30 -3.04 -8.58
N MET A 174 -5.04 -2.84 -8.96
CA MET A 174 -4.00 -3.87 -8.78
C MET A 174 -3.76 -4.21 -7.32
N VAL A 175 -3.73 -3.22 -6.41
CA VAL A 175 -3.60 -3.48 -4.97
C VAL A 175 -4.78 -4.32 -4.45
N SER A 176 -6.00 -4.00 -4.87
CA SER A 176 -7.20 -4.74 -4.49
C SER A 176 -7.17 -6.16 -5.02
N MET A 177 -6.74 -6.36 -6.27
CA MET A 177 -6.51 -7.69 -6.84
C MET A 177 -5.46 -8.47 -6.04
N GLY A 178 -4.42 -7.81 -5.52
CA GLY A 178 -3.45 -8.43 -4.61
C GLY A 178 -4.10 -8.89 -3.29
N VAL A 179 -4.87 -8.02 -2.64
CA VAL A 179 -5.58 -8.35 -1.38
C VAL A 179 -6.55 -9.52 -1.57
N VAL A 180 -7.37 -9.46 -2.62
CA VAL A 180 -8.35 -10.50 -2.96
C VAL A 180 -7.65 -11.78 -3.41
N GLY A 181 -6.63 -11.65 -4.26
CA GLY A 181 -5.80 -12.75 -4.74
C GLY A 181 -5.14 -13.52 -3.60
N ALA A 182 -4.72 -12.84 -2.54
CA ALA A 182 -4.18 -13.50 -1.35
C ALA A 182 -5.21 -14.35 -0.57
N MET A 183 -6.50 -14.30 -0.92
CA MET A 183 -7.55 -15.13 -0.31
C MET A 183 -7.85 -16.39 -1.11
N ILE A 184 -7.34 -16.51 -2.35
CA ILE A 184 -7.51 -17.71 -3.18
C ILE A 184 -6.69 -18.90 -2.68
N SER A 185 -5.74 -18.67 -1.76
CA SER A 185 -4.85 -19.70 -1.24
C SER A 185 -4.87 -19.78 0.27
N THR A 186 -4.78 -20.99 0.82
CA THR A 186 -4.53 -21.22 2.25
C THR A 186 -3.03 -21.26 2.59
N SER A 187 -2.15 -21.54 1.63
CA SER A 187 -0.70 -21.60 1.84
C SER A 187 -0.04 -20.23 1.73
N ALA A 188 0.97 -19.95 2.57
CA ALA A 188 1.70 -18.69 2.54
C ALA A 188 2.31 -18.41 1.15
N THR A 189 3.00 -19.40 0.57
CA THR A 189 3.62 -19.29 -0.76
C THR A 189 2.62 -18.96 -1.86
N GLY A 190 1.43 -19.59 -1.84
CA GLY A 190 0.38 -19.29 -2.82
C GLY A 190 -0.13 -17.85 -2.69
N LYS A 191 -0.26 -17.34 -1.46
CA LYS A 191 -0.62 -15.92 -1.22
C LYS A 191 0.46 -14.97 -1.73
N MET A 192 1.72 -15.30 -1.49
CA MET A 192 2.86 -14.51 -1.96
C MET A 192 2.83 -14.38 -3.48
N ALA A 193 2.68 -15.49 -4.21
CA ALA A 193 2.61 -15.49 -5.67
C ALA A 193 1.38 -14.74 -6.20
N ALA A 194 0.21 -14.94 -5.58
CA ALA A 194 -1.03 -14.26 -5.98
C ALA A 194 -0.96 -12.74 -5.80
N MET A 195 -0.31 -12.26 -4.73
CA MET A 195 -0.06 -10.84 -4.52
C MET A 195 1.02 -10.28 -5.45
N TRP A 196 2.04 -11.08 -5.79
CA TRP A 196 3.18 -10.61 -6.57
C TRP A 196 2.78 -10.12 -7.96
N MET A 197 1.94 -10.90 -8.66
CA MET A 197 1.55 -10.63 -10.05
C MET A 197 0.90 -9.25 -10.27
N PRO A 198 -0.15 -8.84 -9.51
CA PRO A 198 -0.74 -7.53 -9.72
C PRO A 198 0.13 -6.40 -9.16
N ILE A 199 0.91 -6.61 -8.10
CA ILE A 199 1.69 -5.54 -7.46
C ILE A 199 2.95 -5.16 -8.27
N MET A 200 3.47 -6.08 -9.09
CA MET A 200 4.62 -5.78 -9.96
C MET A 200 4.22 -5.04 -11.26
N LEU A 201 2.93 -4.99 -11.59
CA LEU A 201 2.36 -4.35 -12.78
C LEU A 201 2.13 -2.85 -12.54
#